data_AF-A0A849QVF1-F1
#
_entry.id   AF-A0A849QVF1-F1
#
_cell.length_a   1.000
_cell.length_b   1.000
_cell.length_c   1.000
_cell.angle_alpha   90.00
_cell.angle_beta   90.00
_cell.angle_gamma   90.00
#
_symmetry.space_group_name_H-M   'P 1'
#
loop_
_entity.id
_entity.type
_entity.pdbx_description
1 polymer ?
#
loop_
_entity_poly.entity_id
_entity_poly.type
_entity_poly.pdbx_seq_one_letter_code
_entity_poly.pdbx_strand_id
1 'polypeptide(L)' 'MRGITNMDFSLSRYKDLCSALLDSGYTPLTVYSVLGGQKKKNNKLVVLRHDIDSIFSHHQ' A
#
# COMPACT_ATOMS: atom_id res chain seq x y z
N MET A 1 6.86 15.97 -21.06
CA MET A 1 6.85 14.66 -20.36
C MET A 1 7.52 14.84 -19.01
N ARG A 2 6.85 14.49 -17.91
CA ARG A 2 7.46 14.52 -16.58
C ARG A 2 8.40 13.30 -16.47
N GLY A 3 9.67 13.52 -16.15
CA GLY A 3 10.62 12.42 -15.95
C GLY A 3 10.33 11.67 -14.66
N ILE A 4 10.52 10.35 -14.67
CA ILE A 4 10.44 9.52 -13.48
C ILE A 4 11.58 9.93 -12.54
N THR A 5 11.25 10.38 -11.34
CA THR A 5 12.16 10.76 -10.27
C THR A 5 12.42 9.59 -9.33
N ASN A 6 13.45 9.68 -8.48
CA ASN A 6 13.72 8.65 -7.46
C ASN A 6 12.59 8.50 -6.42
N MET A 7 11.63 9.43 -6.38
CA MET A 7 10.45 9.36 -5.52
C MET A 7 9.26 8.69 -6.20
N ASP A 8 9.34 8.40 -7.50
CA ASP A 8 8.27 7.74 -8.22
C ASP A 8 8.29 6.24 -7.92
N PHE A 9 7.20 5.78 -7.29
CA PHE A 9 7.01 4.39 -6.97
C PHE A 9 6.41 3.66 -8.18
N SER A 10 7.25 2.99 -8.95
CA SER A 10 6.79 2.24 -10.12
C SER A 10 5.97 1.01 -9.72
N LEU A 11 5.15 0.53 -10.65
CA LEU A 11 4.42 -0.73 -10.47
C LEU A 11 5.38 -1.92 -10.22
N SER A 12 6.57 -1.92 -10.82
CA SER A 12 7.58 -2.95 -10.55
C SER A 12 8.07 -2.90 -9.11
N ARG A 13 8.42 -1.71 -8.60
CA ARG A 13 8.82 -1.54 -7.19
C ARG A 13 7.70 -1.89 -6.21
N TYR A 14 6.45 -1.64 -6.59
CA TYR A 14 5.30 -2.07 -5.80
C TYR A 14 5.17 -3.60 -5.72
N LYS A 15 5.39 -4.30 -6.83
CA LYS A 15 5.42 -5.76 -6.84
C LYS A 15 6.57 -6.30 -5.98
N ASP A 16 7.78 -5.74 -6.13
CA ASP A 16 8.95 -6.14 -5.34
C ASP A 16 8.68 -5.98 -3.83
N LEU A 17 8.08 -4.87 -3.42
CA LEU A 17 7.69 -4.63 -2.03
C LEU A 17 6.68 -5.67 -1.53
N CYS A 18 5.63 -5.95 -2.31
CA CYS A 18 4.63 -6.95 -1.95
C CYS A 18 5.25 -8.33 -1.75
N SER A 19 6.12 -8.77 -2.67
CA SER A 19 6.84 -10.04 -2.54
C SER A 19 7.72 -10.07 -1.28
N ALA A 20 8.53 -9.03 -1.05
CA ALA A 20 9.41 -8.96 0.11
C ALA A 20 8.66 -9.03 1.45
N LEU A 21 7.47 -8.41 1.54
CA LEU A 21 6.62 -8.47 2.72
C LEU A 21 6.09 -9.89 2.97
N LEU A 22 5.62 -10.56 1.92
CA LEU A 22 5.12 -11.94 2.00
C LEU A 22 6.24 -12.91 2.41
N ASP A 23 7.40 -12.82 1.75
CA ASP A 23 8.58 -13.66 2.03
C ASP A 23 9.10 -13.44 3.46
N SER A 24 8.94 -12.23 4.00
CA SER A 24 9.31 -11.88 5.38
C SER A 24 8.26 -12.32 6.42
N GLY A 25 7.14 -12.91 5.99
CA GLY A 25 6.07 -13.42 6.84
C GLY A 25 5.10 -12.35 7.34
N TYR A 26 5.00 -11.20 6.66
CA TYR A 26 3.96 -10.22 6.96
C TYR A 26 2.60 -10.69 6.45
N THR A 27 1.57 -10.49 7.28
CA THR A 27 0.19 -10.72 6.88
C THR A 27 -0.43 -9.38 6.42
N PRO A 28 -0.84 -9.25 5.15
CA PRO A 28 -1.56 -8.07 4.67
C PRO A 28 -2.92 -7.95 5.35
N LEU A 29 -3.27 -6.73 5.74
CA LEU A 29 -4.53 -6.40 6.38
C LEU A 29 -5.24 -5.29 5.62
N THR A 30 -6.58 -5.32 5.66
CA THR A 30 -7.40 -4.19 5.25
C THR A 30 -7.48 -3.15 6.37
N VAL A 31 -7.65 -1.87 6.03
CA VAL A 31 -7.90 -0.81 7.02
C VAL A 31 -9.08 -1.18 7.93
N TYR A 32 -10.15 -1.73 7.34
CA TYR A 32 -11.31 -2.23 8.08
C TYR A 32 -10.93 -3.24 9.17
N SER A 33 -10.10 -4.23 8.86
CA SER A 33 -9.67 -5.24 9.84
C SER A 33 -8.85 -4.66 10.99
N VAL A 34 -8.10 -3.59 10.73
CA VAL A 34 -7.32 -2.88 11.75
C VAL A 34 -8.23 -2.07 12.67
N LEU A 35 -9.17 -1.33 12.09
CA LEU A 35 -10.09 -0.47 12.85
C LEU A 35 -11.16 -1.28 13.61
N GLY A 36 -11.56 -2.42 13.08
CA GLY A 36 -12.57 -3.31 13.69
C GLY A 36 -12.06 -4.14 14.88
N GLY A 37 -10.83 -3.93 15.35
CA GLY A 37 -10.31 -4.55 16.56
C GLY A 37 -10.18 -6.08 16.50
N GLN A 38 -10.09 -6.67 15.31
CA GLN A 38 -9.97 -8.12 15.17
C GLN A 38 -8.67 -8.62 15.85
N LYS A 39 -8.79 -9.61 16.74
CA LYS A 39 -7.63 -10.23 17.39
C LYS A 39 -6.74 -10.88 16.33
N LYS A 40 -5.48 -10.46 16.31
CA LYS A 40 -4.52 -10.87 15.28
C LYS A 40 -3.71 -12.06 15.79
N LYS A 41 -3.54 -13.07 14.92
CA LYS A 41 -2.80 -14.30 15.23
C LYS A 41 -1.28 -14.17 15.03
N ASN A 42 -0.83 -13.06 14.44
CA ASN A 42 0.57 -12.81 14.06
C ASN A 42 0.96 -11.37 14.45
N ASN A 43 2.23 -11.17 14.82
CA ASN A 43 2.80 -9.85 15.14
C ASN A 43 3.35 -9.13 13.90
N LYS A 44 3.59 -9.83 12.79
CA LYS A 44 4.05 -9.25 11.53
C LYS A 44 2.86 -8.90 10.64
N LEU A 45 2.48 -7.64 10.64
CA LEU A 45 1.25 -7.15 10.02
C LEU A 45 1.56 -5.93 9.17
N VAL A 46 0.93 -5.82 8.00
CA VAL A 46 1.12 -4.67 7.11
C VAL A 46 -0.21 -4.20 6.56
N VAL A 47 -0.39 -2.88 6.51
CA VAL A 47 -1.48 -2.24 5.78
C VAL A 47 -0.85 -1.41 4.68
N LEU A 48 -1.13 -1.77 3.43
CA LEU A 48 -0.74 -0.99 2.26
C LEU A 48 -1.94 -0.16 1.80
N ARG A 49 -1.73 1.14 1.63
CA ARG A 49 -2.72 2.10 1.13
C ARG A 49 -2.05 2.98 0.10
N HIS A 50 -2.74 3.23 -0.99
CA HIS A 50 -2.37 4.24 -1.97
C HIS A 50 -3.47 5.29 -1.93
N ASP A 51 -3.10 6.57 -1.96
CA ASP A 51 -4.08 7.60 -2.19
C ASP A 51 -4.47 7.55 -3.67
N ILE A 52 -5.76 7.64 -3.95
CA ILE A 52 -6.23 7.74 -5.32
C ILE A 52 -6.49 9.22 -5.55
N ASP A 53 -5.54 9.88 -6.21
CA ASP A 53 -5.77 11.24 -6.72
C ASP A 53 -6.87 11.15 -7.77
N SER A 54 -8.10 11.45 -7.38
CA SER A 54 -9.19 11.58 -8.34
C SER A 54 -8.90 12.80 -9.23
N ILE A 55 -8.87 12.60 -10.55
CA ILE A 55 -8.76 13.67 -11.53
C ILE A 55 -10.13 14.38 -11.63
N PHE A 56 -10.67 14.87 -10.52
CA PHE A 56 -11.73 15.86 -10.54
C PHE A 56 -11.08 17.23 -10.38
N SER A 57 -10.58 17.71 -11.51
CA SER A 57 -10.27 19.11 -11.75
C SER A 57 -11.44 19.94 -11.22
N HIS A 58 -11.20 20.74 -10.18
CA HIS A 58 -12.10 21.82 -9.80
C HIS A 58 -12.06 22.88 -10.92
N HIS A 59 -12.91 22.69 -11.92
CA HIS A 59 -13.47 23.78 -12.70
C HIS A 59 -14.85 24.07 -12.14
N GLN A 60 -14.91 24.76 -10.99
CA GLN A 60 -15.97 25.72 -10.63
C GLN A 60 -15.33 26.84 -9.82
#